data_AF-A0A0K2UF03-F1
#
_entry.id   AF-A0A0K2UF03-F1
#
_cell.length_a   1.000
_cell.length_b   1.000
_cell.length_c   1.000
_cell.angle_alpha   90.00
_cell.angle_beta   90.00
_cell.angle_gamma   90.00
#
_symmetry.space_group_name_H-M   'P 1'
#
loop_
_entity.id
_entity.type
_entity.pdbx_description
1 polymer ?
#
loop_
_entity_poly.entity_id
_entity_poly.type
_entity_poly.pdbx_seq_one_letter_code
_entity_poly.pdbx_strand_id
1 'polypeptide(L)'
;RNKTWVCTVAICGSPNNVVYHDFPKDCLRRKIWERVCHRKGRIGKTTRICENHFEENNYERDIRNELLGLPLKRKLKSDAISSKNLVAREKPLPTPSEREQRYVKNIFCLFHFEGK
;
A
#
# COMPACT_ATOMS: atom_id res chain seq x y z
N ARG A 1 -3.83 -22.04 20.63
CA ARG A 1 -4.05 -21.98 19.16
C ARG A 1 -2.94 -21.11 18.58
N ASN A 2 -2.01 -21.67 17.81
CA ASN A 2 -1.04 -20.87 17.06
C ASN A 2 -1.80 -20.11 15.98
N LYS A 3 -1.85 -18.78 16.11
CA LYS A 3 -2.62 -17.93 15.21
C LYS A 3 -1.84 -17.83 13.89
N THR A 4 -2.24 -18.59 12.88
CA THR A 4 -1.67 -18.51 11.54
C THR A 4 -2.24 -17.28 10.84
N TRP A 5 -1.39 -16.30 10.57
CA TRP A 5 -1.80 -15.14 9.79
C TRP A 5 -1.85 -15.52 8.31
N VAL A 6 -2.86 -15.03 7.59
CA VAL A 6 -3.02 -15.27 6.15
C VAL A 6 -2.63 -13.99 5.41
N CYS A 7 -1.73 -14.12 4.43
CA CYS A 7 -1.35 -13.01 3.57
C CYS A 7 -2.48 -12.70 2.59
N THR A 8 -2.73 -11.40 2.37
CA THR A 8 -3.83 -10.93 1.50
C THR A 8 -3.51 -11.10 0.02
N VAL A 9 -2.23 -11.11 -0.34
CA VAL A 9 -1.76 -11.29 -1.72
C VAL A 9 -2.16 -12.68 -2.22
N ALA A 10 -2.93 -12.75 -3.30
CA ALA A 10 -3.59 -13.97 -3.76
C ALA A 10 -2.62 -15.14 -4.08
N ILE A 11 -1.41 -14.81 -4.55
CA ILE A 11 -0.39 -15.80 -4.91
C ILE A 11 0.56 -16.15 -3.75
N CYS A 12 0.33 -15.61 -2.56
CA CYS A 12 1.24 -15.80 -1.43
C CYS A 12 0.89 -17.07 -0.65
N GLY A 13 1.89 -17.93 -0.41
CA GLY A 13 1.78 -19.13 0.43
C GLY A 13 1.57 -18.87 1.92
N SER A 14 1.39 -17.61 2.35
CA SER A 14 1.17 -17.19 3.75
C SER A 14 2.20 -17.80 4.72
N PRO A 15 3.50 -17.48 4.56
CA PRO A 15 4.55 -18.09 5.36
C PRO A 15 4.37 -17.78 6.86
N ASN A 16 4.76 -18.75 7.70
CA ASN A 16 4.88 -18.57 9.14
C ASN A 16 6.21 -17.89 9.47
N ASN A 17 6.32 -17.27 10.65
CA ASN A 17 7.55 -16.63 11.17
C ASN A 17 8.07 -15.43 10.37
N VAL A 18 7.18 -14.71 9.69
CA VAL A 18 7.50 -13.45 9.02
C VAL A 18 6.72 -12.29 9.64
N VAL A 19 7.19 -11.07 9.43
CA VAL A 19 6.45 -9.87 9.81
C VAL A 19 5.27 -9.68 8.87
N TYR A 20 4.11 -9.37 9.46
CA TYR A 20 2.90 -9.01 8.73
C TYR A 20 2.57 -7.55 8.97
N HIS A 21 2.34 -6.82 7.89
CA HIS A 21 1.99 -5.40 7.90
C HIS A 21 0.48 -5.23 7.71
N ASP A 22 -0.13 -4.43 8.58
CA ASP A 22 -1.52 -4.01 8.43
C ASP A 22 -1.65 -3.02 7.26
N PHE A 23 -2.84 -2.97 6.66
CA PHE A 23 -3.11 -1.98 5.61
C PHE A 23 -3.01 -0.55 6.16
N PRO A 24 -2.46 0.39 5.39
CA PRO A 24 -2.35 1.78 5.79
C PRO A 24 -3.72 2.39 6.10
N LYS A 25 -3.74 3.36 7.02
CA LYS A 25 -4.94 4.15 7.33
C LYS A 25 -5.30 5.12 6.20
N ASP A 26 -4.29 5.59 5.47
CA ASP A 26 -4.46 6.46 4.31
C ASP A 26 -5.28 5.77 3.21
N CYS A 27 -6.34 6.44 2.75
CA CYS A 27 -7.28 5.88 1.79
C CYS A 27 -6.67 5.66 0.40
N LEU A 28 -5.79 6.55 -0.06
CA LEU A 28 -5.18 6.45 -1.38
C LEU A 28 -4.19 5.28 -1.42
N ARG A 29 -3.29 5.22 -0.44
CA ARG A 29 -2.31 4.15 -0.28
C ARG A 29 -2.98 2.80 -0.05
N ARG A 30 -4.07 2.76 0.74
CA ARG A 30 -4.89 1.57 0.92
C ARG A 30 -5.42 1.06 -0.41
N LYS A 31 -6.03 1.92 -1.23
CA LYS A 31 -6.53 1.53 -2.57
C LYS A 31 -5.43 0.99 -3.48
N ILE A 32 -4.22 1.56 -3.40
CA ILE A 32 -3.07 1.05 -4.15
C ILE A 32 -2.76 -0.38 -3.70
N TRP A 33 -2.62 -0.61 -2.39
CA TRP A 33 -2.37 -1.95 -1.84
C TRP A 33 -3.48 -2.94 -2.19
N GLU A 34 -4.75 -2.51 -2.14
CA GLU A 34 -5.91 -3.33 -2.50
C GLU A 34 -5.86 -3.78 -3.98
N ARG A 35 -5.56 -2.85 -4.89
CA ARG A 35 -5.41 -3.14 -6.32
C ARG A 35 -4.29 -4.13 -6.58
N VAL A 36 -3.21 -3.96 -5.83
CA VAL A 36 -1.97 -4.71 -5.91
C VAL A 36 -2.11 -6.14 -5.36
N CYS A 37 -2.90 -6.38 -4.31
CA CYS A 37 -3.09 -7.74 -3.79
C CYS A 37 -3.81 -8.72 -4.74
N HIS A 38 -4.39 -8.23 -5.85
CA HIS A 38 -5.10 -9.02 -6.86
C HIS A 38 -6.21 -9.95 -6.32
N ARG A 39 -6.73 -9.66 -5.13
CA ARG A 39 -7.80 -10.44 -4.51
C ARG A 39 -9.16 -9.90 -4.92
N LYS A 40 -10.02 -10.73 -5.52
CA LYS A 40 -11.44 -10.40 -5.70
C LYS A 40 -12.14 -10.49 -4.34
N GLY A 41 -12.68 -9.37 -3.84
CA GLY A 41 -13.48 -9.35 -2.61
C GLY A 41 -13.21 -8.14 -1.71
N ARG A 42 -13.99 -8.00 -0.63
CA ARG A 42 -13.79 -6.93 0.36
C ARG A 42 -12.55 -7.21 1.21
N ILE A 43 -11.66 -6.24 1.29
CA ILE A 43 -10.49 -6.24 2.16
C ILE A 43 -10.98 -5.89 3.58
N GLY A 44 -11.02 -6.89 4.47
CA GLY A 44 -11.48 -6.72 5.85
C GLY A 44 -10.45 -6.04 6.77
N LYS A 45 -10.85 -5.71 8.01
CA LYS A 45 -9.96 -5.06 9.00
C LYS A 45 -8.74 -5.91 9.43
N THR A 46 -8.82 -7.23 9.24
CA THR A 46 -7.78 -8.19 9.62
C THR A 46 -6.85 -8.54 8.46
N THR A 47 -6.94 -7.82 7.34
CA THR A 47 -6.11 -8.07 6.16
C THR A 47 -4.70 -7.55 6.39
N ARG A 48 -3.73 -8.39 6.02
CA ARG A 48 -2.30 -8.13 6.20
C ARG A 48 -1.51 -8.59 5.00
N ILE A 49 -0.34 -7.97 4.80
CA ILE A 49 0.62 -8.36 3.77
C ILE A 49 1.93 -8.73 4.47
N CYS A 50 2.51 -9.89 4.13
CA CYS A 50 3.79 -10.27 4.73
C CYS A 50 4.96 -9.46 4.15
N GLU A 51 6.05 -9.38 4.91
CA GLU A 51 7.23 -8.58 4.57
C GLU A 51 7.88 -8.95 3.23
N ASN A 52 7.70 -10.18 2.75
CA ASN A 52 8.23 -10.68 1.47
C ASN A 52 7.71 -9.91 0.24
N HIS A 53 6.62 -9.14 0.40
CA HIS A 53 6.05 -8.30 -0.67
C HIS A 53 6.55 -6.85 -0.64
N PHE A 54 7.49 -6.54 0.25
CA PHE A 54 8.13 -5.25 0.35
C PHE A 54 9.63 -5.41 0.12
N GLU A 55 10.23 -4.43 -0.56
CA GLU A 55 11.67 -4.34 -0.68
C GLU A 55 12.27 -3.74 0.58
N GLU A 56 13.54 -4.03 0.85
CA GLU A 56 14.26 -3.43 1.98
C GLU A 56 14.26 -1.90 1.91
N ASN A 57 14.35 -1.34 0.69
CA ASN A 57 14.29 0.09 0.43
C ASN A 57 12.93 0.72 0.75
N ASN A 58 11.87 -0.08 0.92
CA ASN A 58 10.56 0.41 1.35
C ASN A 58 10.47 0.59 2.86
N TYR A 59 11.47 0.15 3.63
CA TYR A 59 11.49 0.33 5.08
C TYR A 59 12.16 1.64 5.48
N GLU A 60 11.60 2.28 6.51
CA GLU A 60 12.23 3.39 7.19
C GLU A 60 13.33 2.87 8.11
N ARG A 61 14.48 3.55 8.11
CA ARG A 61 15.51 3.31 9.12
C ARG A 61 14.99 3.86 10.45
N ASP A 62 14.89 3.01 11.46
CA ASP A 62 14.46 3.39 12.81
C ASP A 62 15.61 4.07 13.57
N ILE A 63 16.04 5.23 13.08
CA ILE A 63 17.19 6.00 13.60
C ILE A 63 17.05 6.23 15.10
N ARG A 64 15.83 6.47 15.58
CA ARG A 64 15.54 6.69 17.00
C ARG A 64 15.91 5.46 17.84
N ASN A 65 15.46 4.26 17.46
CA ASN A 65 15.77 3.07 18.21
C ASN A 65 17.24 2.66 18.06
N GLU A 66 17.82 2.88 16.88
CA GLU A 66 19.25 2.68 16.64
C GLU A 66 20.11 3.52 17.60
N LEU A 67 19.81 4.81 17.72
CA LEU A 67 20.54 5.73 18.61
C LEU A 67 20.38 5.38 20.09
N LEU A 68 19.24 4.81 20.48
CA LEU A 68 18.92 4.43 21.85
C LEU A 68 19.35 2.99 22.21
N GLY A 69 19.93 2.24 21.27
CA GLY A 69 20.27 0.82 21.47
C GLY A 69 19.04 -0.07 21.70
N LEU A 70 17.86 0.36 21.24
CA LEU A 70 16.60 -0.37 21.39
C LEU A 70 16.35 -1.29 20.18
N PRO A 71 15.52 -2.35 20.33
CA PRO A 71 15.15 -3.20 19.20
C PRO A 71 14.55 -2.41 18.04
N LEU A 72 15.11 -2.58 16.84
CA LEU A 72 14.67 -1.88 15.63
C LEU A 72 13.26 -2.34 15.23
N LYS A 73 12.38 -1.39 14.89
CA LYS A 73 11.06 -1.70 14.35
C LYS A 73 11.09 -1.63 12.82
N ARG A 74 10.64 -2.70 12.16
CA ARG A 74 10.45 -2.72 10.70
C ARG A 74 9.20 -1.93 10.34
N LYS A 75 9.35 -0.62 10.12
CA LYS A 75 8.28 0.28 9.65
C LYS A 75 8.41 0.52 8.16
N LEU A 76 7.30 0.48 7.44
CA LEU A 76 7.25 0.85 6.03
C LEU A 76 7.21 2.36 5.89
N LYS A 77 7.94 2.89 4.92
CA LYS A 77 7.86 4.29 4.49
C LYS A 77 6.44 4.68 4.12
N SER A 78 6.11 5.96 4.23
CA SER A 78 4.81 6.53 3.84
C SER A 78 4.48 6.39 2.36
N ASP A 79 5.49 6.21 1.51
CA ASP A 79 5.39 5.99 0.05
C ASP A 79 5.53 4.51 -0.37
N ALA A 80 5.91 3.62 0.56
CA ALA A 80 6.05 2.19 0.30
C ALA A 80 4.80 1.55 -0.33
N ILE A 81 4.95 1.08 -1.57
CA ILE A 81 3.99 0.24 -2.27
C ILE A 81 4.46 -1.20 -2.10
N SER A 82 3.54 -2.15 -1.90
CA SER A 82 3.87 -3.58 -1.90
C SER A 82 4.19 -4.04 -3.33
N SER A 83 5.37 -3.72 -3.85
CA SER A 83 5.74 -3.92 -5.26
C SER A 83 6.27 -5.32 -5.59
N LYS A 84 6.72 -6.10 -4.59
CA LYS A 84 7.40 -7.38 -4.85
C LYS A 84 6.39 -8.51 -5.10
N ASN A 85 6.52 -9.14 -6.28
CA ASN A 85 5.74 -10.29 -6.78
C ASN A 85 4.31 -9.98 -7.19
N LEU A 86 4.10 -8.90 -7.95
CA LEU A 86 2.90 -8.76 -8.77
C LEU A 86 3.21 -9.35 -10.13
N VAL A 87 2.71 -10.55 -10.41
CA VAL A 87 2.64 -10.98 -11.81
C VAL A 87 1.86 -9.91 -12.55
N ALA A 88 2.57 -9.16 -13.38
CA ALA A 88 2.01 -8.08 -14.17
C ALA A 88 0.83 -8.63 -14.98
N ARG A 89 -0.39 -8.31 -14.58
CA ARG A 89 -1.35 -7.92 -15.61
C ARG A 89 -1.14 -6.44 -15.78
N GLU A 90 -0.33 -6.08 -16.76
CA GLU A 90 -0.48 -4.80 -17.44
C GLU A 90 -1.95 -4.71 -17.87
N LYS A 91 -2.77 -4.10 -17.02
CA LYS A 91 -3.92 -3.38 -17.50
C LYS A 91 -3.52 -1.91 -17.38
N PRO A 92 -3.51 -1.15 -18.48
CA PRO A 92 -3.24 0.27 -18.42
C PRO A 92 -4.10 0.87 -17.30
N LEU A 93 -3.49 1.79 -16.54
CA LEU A 93 -4.18 2.61 -15.55
C LEU A 93 -5.56 2.99 -16.10
N PRO A 94 -6.66 2.85 -15.33
CA PRO A 94 -7.95 3.30 -15.81
C PRO A 94 -7.80 4.77 -16.21
N THR A 95 -7.91 5.04 -17.51
CA THR A 95 -7.95 6.41 -18.02
C THR A 95 -9.07 7.12 -17.27
N PRO A 96 -8.82 8.29 -16.67
CA PRO A 96 -9.86 9.00 -15.94
C PRO A 96 -11.06 9.14 -16.87
N SER A 97 -12.25 8.77 -16.38
CA SER A 97 -13.47 8.90 -17.16
C SER A 97 -13.65 10.36 -17.58
N GLU A 98 -14.36 10.64 -18.68
CA GLU A 98 -14.67 12.02 -19.09
C GLU A 98 -15.30 12.86 -17.96
N ARG A 99 -15.97 12.19 -17.01
CA ARG A 99 -16.57 12.78 -15.81
C ARG A 99 -15.51 13.21 -14.78
N GLU A 100 -14.48 12.40 -14.56
CA GLU A 100 -13.35 12.75 -13.69
C GLU A 100 -12.46 13.81 -14.33
N GLN A 101 -12.26 13.75 -15.65
CA GLN A 101 -11.56 14.78 -16.41
C GLN A 101 -12.26 16.15 -16.32
N ARG A 102 -13.59 16.17 -16.36
CA ARG A 102 -14.38 17.40 -16.10
C ARG A 102 -14.20 17.92 -14.68
N TYR A 103 -14.16 17.04 -13.68
CA TYR A 103 -13.98 17.45 -12.29
C TYR A 103 -12.61 18.10 -12.06
N VAL A 104 -11.52 17.48 -12.55
CA VAL A 104 -10.17 18.05 -12.42
C VAL A 104 -10.01 19.33 -13.27
N LYS A 105 -10.61 19.39 -14.46
CA LYS A 105 -10.60 20.59 -15.31
C LYS A 105 -11.37 21.74 -14.67
N ASN A 106 -12.53 21.47 -14.07
CA ASN A 106 -13.31 22.47 -13.36
C ASN A 106 -12.61 22.94 -12.09
N ILE A 107 -11.98 22.04 -11.34
CA ILE A 107 -11.15 22.41 -10.18
C ILE A 107 -9.97 23.30 -10.60
N PHE A 108 -9.26 22.95 -11.67
CA PHE A 108 -8.10 23.72 -12.12
C PHE A 108 -8.50 25.11 -12.65
N CYS A 109 -9.66 25.24 -13.31
CA CYS A 109 -10.21 26.54 -13.71
C CYS A 109 -10.62 27.40 -12.50
N LEU A 110 -11.16 26.80 -11.43
CA LEU A 110 -11.57 27.54 -10.23
C LEU A 110 -10.36 28.15 -9.50
N PHE A 111 -9.23 27.45 -9.44
CA PHE A 111 -8.01 27.99 -8.83
C PHE A 111 -7.32 29.08 -9.66
N HIS A 112 -7.59 29.18 -10.96
CA HIS A 112 -6.98 30.19 -11.83
C HIS A 112 -7.79 31.49 -11.93
N PHE A 113 -9.03 31.52 -11.40
CA PHE A 113 -9.93 32.68 -11.46
C PHE A 113 -9.92 33.54 -10.18
N GLU A 114 -9.46 33.02 -9.04
CA GLU A 114 -9.31 33.79 -7.79
C GLU A 114 -7.94 34.49 -7.65
N GLY A 115 -7.27 34.77 -8.77
CA GLY A 115 -5.91 35.30 -8.81
C GLY A 115 -5.68 36.50 -9.73
N LYS A 116 -6.67 37.40 -9.86
CA LYS A 116 -6.48 38.76 -10.40
C LYS A 116 -7.30 39.78 -9.63
#